data_AF-B7PFG4-F1
#
_entry.id   AF-B7PFG4-F1
#
_cell.length_a   1.000
_cell.length_b   1.000
_cell.length_c   1.000
_cell.angle_alpha   90.00
_cell.angle_beta   90.00
_cell.angle_gamma   90.00
#
_symmetry.space_group_name_H-M   'P 1'
#
loop_
_entity.id
_entity.type
_entity.pdbx_description
1 polymer ?
#
loop_
_entity_poly.entity_id
_entity_poly.type
_entity_poly.pdbx_seq_one_letter_code
_entity_poly.pdbx_strand_id
1 'polypeptide(L)'
;RKKTFGYFKDLGIPGPEPSIIWGNLAEYQRNVSYVRLYIVSDLLNHFAAVKTKQKTATLKVVYIIIFLFQVTMRTDQVHPSLGESLIHAKGSQWRFLRSCPSPEFTSHKLKQMMPYLVEQGDIFINQLDKLADERREESMLDAFQALSMDFICRAAFGIDTDFHHNKKNPFYVQAEGVIP
;
A
#
# COMPACT_ATOMS: atom_id res chain seq x y z
N ARG A 1 -29.36 -1.96 -10.98
CA ARG A 1 -28.38 -1.24 -11.83
C ARG A 1 -28.56 0.28 -11.80
N LYS A 2 -29.65 0.89 -12.30
CA LYS A 2 -29.85 2.37 -12.20
C LYS A 2 -29.78 2.93 -10.76
N LYS A 3 -30.41 2.26 -9.77
CA LYS A 3 -30.28 2.64 -8.35
C LYS A 3 -28.83 2.58 -7.82
N THR A 4 -28.04 1.62 -8.30
CA THR A 4 -26.65 1.43 -7.87
C THR A 4 -25.74 2.55 -8.38
N PHE A 5 -26.06 3.10 -9.56
CA PHE A 5 -25.33 4.20 -10.18
C PHE A 5 -25.71 5.59 -9.63
N GLY A 6 -26.87 5.72 -8.99
CA GLY A 6 -27.28 6.94 -8.29
C GLY A 6 -26.66 7.11 -6.91
N TYR A 7 -26.08 6.06 -6.32
CA TYR A 7 -25.63 6.03 -4.93
C TYR A 7 -24.74 7.21 -4.52
N PHE A 8 -23.73 7.55 -5.34
CA PHE A 8 -22.82 8.68 -5.03
C PHE A 8 -23.48 10.04 -5.25
N LYS A 9 -24.36 10.15 -6.25
CA LYS A 9 -25.17 11.34 -6.51
C LYS A 9 -26.13 11.62 -5.36
N ASP A 10 -26.75 10.57 -4.81
CA ASP A 10 -27.65 10.63 -3.66
C ASP A 10 -26.91 11.04 -2.37
N LEU A 11 -25.61 10.76 -2.28
CA LEU A 11 -24.73 11.20 -1.19
C LEU A 11 -24.14 12.61 -1.40
N GLY A 12 -24.46 13.28 -2.52
CA GLY A 12 -23.94 14.61 -2.86
C GLY A 12 -22.47 14.61 -3.27
N ILE A 13 -21.89 13.46 -3.62
CA ILE A 13 -20.50 13.32 -4.03
C ILE A 13 -20.42 13.57 -5.54
N PRO A 14 -19.70 14.61 -6.01
CA PRO A 14 -19.56 14.90 -7.42
C PRO A 14 -18.72 13.83 -8.13
N GLY A 15 -19.10 13.49 -9.37
CA GLY A 15 -18.38 12.51 -10.16
C GLY A 15 -18.96 12.37 -11.57
N PRO A 16 -18.23 11.72 -12.49
CA PRO A 16 -18.69 11.52 -13.86
C PRO A 16 -19.89 10.56 -13.90
N GLU A 17 -20.83 10.83 -14.81
CA GLU A 17 -22.06 10.05 -14.91
C GLU A 17 -21.78 8.63 -15.44
N PRO A 18 -22.22 7.59 -14.71
CA PRO A 18 -21.96 6.21 -15.09
C PRO A 18 -22.77 5.74 -16.29
N SER A 19 -22.06 5.12 -17.24
CA SER A 19 -22.68 4.38 -18.33
C SER A 19 -23.46 3.17 -17.81
N ILE A 20 -24.53 2.79 -18.51
CA ILE A 20 -25.45 1.72 -18.05
C ILE A 20 -24.78 0.34 -18.00
N ILE A 21 -23.84 0.07 -18.90
CA ILE A 21 -23.19 -1.24 -19.03
C ILE A 21 -21.87 -1.29 -18.24
N TRP A 22 -21.06 -0.22 -18.32
CA TRP A 22 -19.69 -0.22 -17.79
C TRP A 22 -19.49 0.74 -16.61
N GLY A 23 -20.51 1.48 -16.19
CA GLY A 23 -20.35 2.55 -15.20
C GLY A 23 -19.27 3.53 -15.65
N ASN A 24 -18.31 3.79 -14.77
CA ASN A 24 -17.14 4.65 -15.02
C ASN A 24 -15.86 3.83 -15.36
N LEU A 25 -15.98 2.54 -15.68
CA LEU A 25 -14.82 1.66 -15.90
C LEU A 25 -13.94 2.13 -17.07
N ALA A 26 -14.56 2.63 -18.15
CA ALA A 26 -13.82 3.14 -19.31
C ALA A 26 -13.02 4.41 -18.98
N GLU A 27 -13.53 5.25 -18.08
CA GLU A 27 -12.85 6.46 -17.62
C GLU A 27 -11.72 6.11 -16.65
N TYR A 28 -11.94 5.11 -15.79
CA TYR A 28 -10.90 4.51 -14.96
C TYR A 28 -9.74 3.96 -15.79
N GLN A 29 -10.03 3.21 -16.86
CA GLN A 29 -8.99 2.64 -17.73
C GLN A 29 -8.22 3.70 -18.52
N ARG A 30 -8.87 4.79 -18.92
CA ARG A 30 -8.21 5.87 -19.67
C ARG A 30 -7.31 6.73 -18.80
N ASN A 31 -7.69 6.97 -17.55
CA ASN A 31 -6.92 7.82 -16.64
C ASN A 31 -6.87 7.21 -15.24
N VAL A 32 -6.21 6.06 -15.12
CA VAL A 32 -5.99 5.36 -13.83
C VAL A 32 -5.37 6.33 -12.81
N SER A 33 -4.40 7.14 -13.25
CA SER A 33 -3.74 8.17 -12.44
C SER A 33 -4.71 9.26 -11.97
N TYR A 34 -5.63 9.73 -12.82
CA TYR A 34 -6.61 10.77 -12.46
C TYR A 34 -7.62 10.27 -11.45
N VAL A 35 -8.16 9.05 -11.61
CA VAL A 35 -9.11 8.50 -10.63
C VAL A 35 -8.42 8.23 -9.30
N ARG A 36 -7.18 7.74 -9.31
CA ARG A 36 -6.37 7.53 -8.10
C ARG A 36 -6.04 8.86 -7.41
N LEU A 37 -5.63 9.90 -8.17
CA LEU A 37 -5.37 11.25 -7.68
C LEU A 37 -6.63 11.97 -7.21
N TYR A 38 -7.77 11.82 -7.88
CA TYR A 38 -9.02 12.46 -7.51
C TYR A 38 -9.55 11.89 -6.20
N ILE A 39 -9.53 10.56 -6.05
CA ILE A 39 -9.90 9.89 -4.79
C ILE A 39 -8.93 10.30 -3.67
N VAL A 40 -7.61 10.27 -3.90
CA VAL A 40 -6.61 10.64 -2.90
C VAL A 40 -6.65 12.14 -2.55
N SER A 41 -6.89 13.01 -3.52
CA SER A 41 -6.97 14.47 -3.35
C SER A 41 -8.24 14.87 -2.61
N ASP A 42 -9.39 14.28 -2.93
CA ASP A 42 -10.63 14.49 -2.18
C ASP A 42 -10.52 13.96 -0.74
N LEU A 43 -9.83 12.82 -0.55
CA LEU A 43 -9.47 12.28 0.76
C LEU A 43 -8.54 13.20 1.57
N LEU A 44 -7.53 13.80 0.93
CA LEU A 44 -6.59 14.74 1.54
C LEU A 44 -7.26 16.08 1.89
N ASN A 45 -8.15 16.58 1.03
CA ASN A 45 -8.95 17.79 1.28
C ASN A 45 -9.93 17.56 2.45
N HIS A 46 -10.53 16.37 2.56
CA HIS A 46 -11.30 16.00 3.73
C HIS A 46 -10.42 15.90 4.99
N PHE A 47 -9.19 15.39 4.89
CA PHE A 47 -8.23 15.35 5.99
C PHE A 47 -7.82 16.75 6.48
N ALA A 48 -7.64 17.71 5.55
CA ALA A 48 -7.36 19.11 5.87
C ALA A 48 -8.54 19.79 6.57
N ALA A 49 -9.78 19.49 6.16
CA ALA A 49 -10.99 19.99 6.81
C ALA A 49 -11.22 19.36 8.20
N VAL A 50 -10.91 18.07 8.38
CA VAL A 50 -11.12 17.31 9.63
C VAL A 50 -10.16 17.70 10.76
N LYS A 51 -9.14 18.54 10.51
CA LYS A 51 -8.33 19.13 11.60
C LYS A 51 -9.14 19.96 12.60
N THR A 52 -10.39 20.34 12.29
CA THR A 52 -11.19 21.19 13.19
C THR A 52 -12.20 20.44 14.05
N LYS A 53 -12.91 19.40 13.59
CA LYS A 53 -13.89 18.68 14.43
C LYS A 53 -14.09 17.23 13.96
N GLN A 54 -14.23 16.31 14.93
CA GLN A 54 -14.79 14.94 14.82
C GLN A 54 -13.89 13.75 14.44
N LYS A 55 -13.58 12.91 15.46
CA LYS A 55 -12.96 11.56 15.37
C LYS A 55 -13.72 10.55 14.49
N THR A 56 -14.98 10.81 14.14
CA THR A 56 -15.85 9.88 13.39
C THR A 56 -15.66 9.96 11.87
N ALA A 57 -15.17 11.09 11.34
CA ALA A 57 -14.92 11.25 9.91
C ALA A 57 -13.73 10.40 9.43
N THR A 58 -12.70 10.26 10.27
CA THR A 58 -11.50 9.46 9.99
C THR A 58 -11.82 7.97 9.78
N LEU A 59 -12.75 7.41 10.56
CA LEU A 59 -13.13 5.99 10.45
C LEU A 59 -13.88 5.69 9.14
N LYS A 60 -14.74 6.61 8.69
CA LYS A 60 -15.45 6.47 7.41
C LYS A 60 -14.48 6.50 6.23
N VAL A 61 -13.48 7.36 6.29
CA VAL A 61 -12.42 7.47 5.27
C VAL A 61 -11.59 6.19 5.19
N VAL A 62 -11.12 5.67 6.32
CA VAL A 62 -10.37 4.42 6.38
C VAL A 62 -11.19 3.26 5.81
N TYR A 63 -12.49 3.20 6.15
CA TYR A 63 -13.41 2.22 5.60
C TYR A 63 -13.55 2.33 4.07
N ILE A 64 -13.67 3.55 3.53
CA ILE A 64 -13.78 3.79 2.08
C ILE A 64 -12.50 3.37 1.35
N ILE A 65 -11.32 3.69 1.91
CA ILE A 65 -10.04 3.28 1.31
C ILE A 65 -9.92 1.75 1.28
N ILE A 66 -10.16 1.08 2.41
CA ILE A 66 -10.12 -0.40 2.51
C ILE A 66 -11.14 -1.03 1.55
N PHE A 67 -12.36 -0.48 1.49
CA PHE A 67 -13.41 -0.95 0.61
C PHE A 67 -13.04 -0.76 -0.88
N LEU A 68 -12.47 0.38 -1.25
CA LEU A 68 -12.03 0.66 -2.61
C LEU A 68 -10.90 -0.30 -3.04
N PHE A 69 -9.94 -0.61 -2.16
CA PHE A 69 -8.91 -1.61 -2.47
C PHE A 69 -9.52 -3.01 -2.69
N GLN A 70 -10.44 -3.46 -1.83
CA GLN A 70 -11.11 -4.76 -1.97
C GLN A 70 -12.01 -4.86 -3.22
N VAL A 71 -12.57 -3.73 -3.68
CA VAL A 71 -13.48 -3.71 -4.84
C VAL A 71 -12.73 -3.52 -6.16
N THR A 72 -11.65 -2.73 -6.18
CA THR A 72 -10.88 -2.44 -7.41
C THR A 72 -9.80 -3.48 -7.70
N MET A 73 -9.21 -4.08 -6.67
CA MET A 73 -8.24 -5.17 -6.80
C MET A 73 -8.77 -6.40 -6.07
N ARG A 74 -9.43 -7.29 -6.82
CA ARG A 74 -9.89 -8.60 -6.31
C ARG A 74 -8.73 -9.59 -6.22
N THR A 75 -7.70 -9.21 -5.47
CA THR A 75 -6.51 -10.02 -5.27
C THR A 75 -6.83 -11.36 -4.61
N ASP A 76 -7.96 -11.46 -3.91
CA ASP A 76 -8.54 -12.71 -3.41
C ASP A 76 -8.95 -13.69 -4.51
N GLN A 77 -9.35 -13.18 -5.69
CA GLN A 77 -9.79 -14.00 -6.82
C GLN A 77 -8.66 -14.31 -7.80
N VAL A 78 -7.52 -13.62 -7.69
CA VAL A 78 -6.38 -13.73 -8.61
C VAL A 78 -5.38 -14.78 -8.12
N HIS A 79 -5.18 -14.94 -6.81
CA HIS A 79 -4.21 -15.89 -6.26
C HIS A 79 -4.80 -16.71 -5.09
N PRO A 80 -4.81 -18.06 -5.16
CA PRO A 80 -5.41 -18.91 -4.15
C PRO A 80 -4.93 -18.63 -2.71
N SER A 81 -3.63 -18.41 -2.52
CA SER A 81 -3.09 -18.13 -1.17
C SER A 81 -3.34 -16.68 -0.70
N LEU A 82 -3.54 -15.73 -1.61
CA LEU A 82 -3.88 -14.36 -1.21
C LEU A 82 -5.33 -14.28 -0.74
N GLY A 83 -6.24 -15.07 -1.33
CA GLY A 83 -7.65 -15.14 -0.91
C GLY A 83 -7.84 -15.54 0.55
N GLU A 84 -6.93 -16.36 1.10
CA GLU A 84 -6.96 -16.79 2.51
C GLU A 84 -6.07 -15.95 3.44
N SER A 85 -5.35 -14.96 2.90
CA SER A 85 -4.47 -14.12 3.69
C SER A 85 -5.23 -13.18 4.64
N LEU A 86 -4.51 -12.66 5.65
CA LEU A 86 -5.05 -11.74 6.65
C LEU A 86 -5.76 -10.51 6.04
N ILE A 87 -5.32 -10.03 4.88
CA ILE A 87 -5.88 -8.85 4.20
C ILE A 87 -7.26 -9.11 3.57
N HIS A 88 -7.59 -10.38 3.27
CA HIS A 88 -8.87 -10.77 2.67
C HIS A 88 -9.79 -11.52 3.64
N ALA A 89 -9.23 -12.09 4.71
CA ALA A 89 -9.98 -12.79 5.74
C ALA A 89 -11.07 -11.89 6.36
N LYS A 90 -12.18 -12.51 6.78
CA LYS A 90 -13.35 -11.81 7.35
C LYS A 90 -13.75 -12.42 8.69
N GLY A 91 -14.43 -11.62 9.52
CA GLY A 91 -15.07 -12.09 10.75
C GLY A 91 -14.11 -12.78 11.73
N SER A 92 -14.48 -13.99 12.17
CA SER A 92 -13.69 -14.80 13.12
C SER A 92 -12.35 -15.24 12.55
N GLN A 93 -12.28 -15.56 11.25
CA GLN A 93 -11.03 -15.93 10.58
C GLN A 93 -10.03 -14.77 10.58
N TRP A 94 -10.49 -13.55 10.28
CA TRP A 94 -9.65 -12.36 10.40
C TRP A 94 -9.15 -12.16 11.84
N ARG A 95 -10.04 -12.30 12.83
CA ARG A 95 -9.67 -12.13 14.23
C ARG A 95 -8.61 -13.15 14.66
N PHE A 96 -8.74 -14.39 14.19
CA PHE A 96 -7.78 -15.47 14.43
C PHE A 96 -6.44 -15.19 13.73
N LEU A 97 -6.43 -14.87 12.43
CA LEU A 97 -5.20 -14.58 11.71
C LEU A 97 -4.50 -13.33 12.24
N ARG A 98 -5.25 -12.32 12.69
CA ARG A 98 -4.71 -11.06 13.21
C ARG A 98 -4.03 -11.24 14.57
N SER A 99 -4.50 -12.18 15.39
CA SER A 99 -3.96 -12.39 16.74
C SER A 99 -2.49 -12.85 16.70
N CYS A 100 -2.09 -13.54 15.63
CA CYS A 100 -0.72 -14.04 15.47
C CYS A 100 0.33 -12.93 15.32
N PRO A 101 0.27 -11.99 14.35
CA PRO A 101 1.26 -10.93 14.22
C PRO A 101 1.07 -9.76 15.19
N SER A 102 -0.09 -9.61 15.83
CA SER A 102 -0.38 -8.45 16.70
C SER A 102 0.68 -8.17 17.79
N PRO A 103 1.22 -9.17 18.50
CA PRO A 103 2.23 -8.97 19.55
C PRO A 103 3.57 -8.44 19.01
N GLU A 104 3.91 -8.71 17.75
CA GLU A 104 5.19 -8.30 17.15
C GLU A 104 5.18 -6.83 16.71
N PHE A 105 4.01 -6.23 16.49
CA PHE A 105 3.88 -4.82 16.11
C PHE A 105 3.63 -3.87 17.29
N THR A 106 4.09 -4.22 18.49
CA THR A 106 4.02 -3.32 19.67
C THR A 106 5.07 -2.21 19.57
N SER A 107 4.82 -1.07 20.22
CA SER A 107 5.79 0.03 20.24
C SER A 107 7.16 -0.38 20.81
N HIS A 108 7.19 -1.35 21.73
CA HIS A 108 8.44 -1.88 22.27
C HIS A 108 9.23 -2.65 21.19
N LYS A 109 8.57 -3.58 20.48
CA LYS A 109 9.18 -4.34 19.38
C LYS A 109 9.63 -3.44 18.23
N LEU A 110 8.82 -2.46 17.84
CA LEU A 110 9.21 -1.47 16.84
C LEU A 110 10.45 -0.68 17.26
N LYS A 111 10.55 -0.26 18.53
CA LYS A 111 11.76 0.38 19.06
C LYS A 111 12.99 -0.53 19.01
N GLN A 112 12.83 -1.84 19.21
CA GLN A 112 13.93 -2.80 19.07
C GLN A 112 14.43 -2.93 17.63
N MET A 113 13.56 -2.67 16.64
CA MET A 113 13.93 -2.68 15.21
C MET A 113 14.57 -1.37 14.73
N MET A 114 14.41 -0.27 15.47
CA MET A 114 14.90 1.05 15.08
C MET A 114 16.41 1.12 14.77
N PRO A 115 17.32 0.49 15.56
CA PRO A 115 18.75 0.54 15.24
C PRO A 115 19.06 0.01 13.85
N TYR A 116 18.35 -1.03 13.43
CA TYR A 116 18.51 -1.60 12.10
C TYR A 116 17.93 -0.71 10.99
N LEU A 117 16.79 -0.05 11.23
CA LEU A 117 16.27 0.96 10.29
C LEU A 117 17.26 2.09 10.06
N VAL A 118 17.92 2.55 11.11
CA VAL A 118 18.92 3.62 11.03
C VAL A 118 20.13 3.13 10.23
N GLU A 119 20.65 1.94 10.55
CA GLU A 119 21.76 1.31 9.83
C GLU A 119 21.50 1.20 8.32
N GLN A 120 20.32 0.69 7.93
CA GLN A 120 19.95 0.59 6.52
C GLN A 120 19.72 1.96 5.86
N GLY A 121 19.19 2.92 6.61
CA GLY A 121 19.06 4.31 6.16
C GLY A 121 20.42 4.94 5.84
N ASP A 122 21.42 4.72 6.71
CA ASP A 122 22.77 5.22 6.48
C ASP A 122 23.41 4.57 5.25
N ILE A 123 23.24 3.25 5.06
CA ILE A 123 23.70 2.56 3.84
C ILE A 123 23.04 3.15 2.60
N PHE A 124 21.72 3.36 2.63
CA PHE A 124 20.96 3.92 1.52
C PHE A 124 21.44 5.32 1.13
N ILE A 125 21.62 6.23 2.10
CA ILE A 125 22.12 7.59 1.83
C ILE A 125 23.53 7.54 1.24
N ASN A 126 24.44 6.72 1.81
CA ASN A 126 25.79 6.57 1.30
C ASN A 126 25.81 6.05 -0.16
N GLN A 127 24.85 5.21 -0.54
CA GLN A 127 24.73 4.77 -1.93
C GLN A 127 24.25 5.87 -2.86
N LEU A 128 23.25 6.66 -2.44
CA LEU A 128 22.77 7.79 -3.22
C LEU A 128 23.85 8.84 -3.42
N ASP A 129 24.66 9.12 -2.38
CA ASP A 129 25.80 10.03 -2.47
C ASP A 129 26.83 9.56 -3.51
N LYS A 130 27.19 8.27 -3.51
CA LYS A 130 28.08 7.69 -4.54
C LYS A 130 27.51 7.82 -5.95
N LEU A 131 26.22 7.54 -6.12
CA LEU A 131 25.56 7.68 -7.42
C LEU A 131 25.53 9.14 -7.89
N ALA A 132 25.32 10.08 -6.97
CA ALA A 132 25.35 11.50 -7.25
C ALA A 132 26.76 11.98 -7.67
N ASP A 133 27.81 11.52 -6.96
CA ASP A 133 29.21 11.80 -7.29
C ASP A 133 29.59 11.24 -8.67
N GLU A 134 29.11 10.03 -9.00
CA GLU A 134 29.26 9.39 -10.31
C GLU A 134 28.38 10.02 -11.40
N ARG A 135 27.49 10.96 -11.05
CA ARG A 135 26.46 11.55 -11.94
C ARG A 135 25.61 10.49 -12.64
N ARG A 136 25.27 9.42 -11.94
CA ARG A 136 24.44 8.34 -12.43
C ARG A 136 23.00 8.54 -12.00
N GLU A 137 22.09 8.34 -12.94
CA GLU A 137 20.67 8.29 -12.65
C GLU A 137 20.31 6.93 -12.05
N GLU A 138 19.43 6.93 -11.05
CA GLU A 138 18.90 5.72 -10.41
C GLU A 138 17.38 5.85 -10.29
N SER A 139 16.67 4.74 -10.50
CA SER A 139 15.24 4.65 -10.23
C SER A 139 15.02 4.69 -8.71
N MET A 140 14.41 5.76 -8.22
CA MET A 140 14.06 5.85 -6.79
C MET A 140 13.08 4.74 -6.38
N LEU A 141 12.26 4.23 -7.30
CA LEU A 141 11.40 3.08 -7.03
C LEU A 141 12.25 1.85 -6.68
N ASP A 142 13.23 1.53 -7.51
CA ASP A 142 14.12 0.37 -7.33
C ASP A 142 14.95 0.53 -6.05
N ALA A 143 15.44 1.75 -5.80
CA ALA A 143 16.25 2.06 -4.62
C ALA A 143 15.45 1.90 -3.31
N PHE A 144 14.19 2.37 -3.29
CA PHE A 144 13.30 2.18 -2.13
C PHE A 144 12.77 0.74 -2.02
N GLN A 145 12.64 0.00 -3.12
CA GLN A 145 12.31 -1.42 -3.10
C GLN A 145 13.42 -2.23 -2.43
N ALA A 146 14.68 -2.00 -2.81
CA ALA A 146 15.84 -2.63 -2.15
C ALA A 146 15.85 -2.34 -0.64
N LEU A 147 15.72 -1.07 -0.25
CA LEU A 147 15.68 -0.64 1.16
C LEU A 147 14.56 -1.32 1.95
N SER A 148 13.35 -1.34 1.38
CA SER A 148 12.18 -1.92 2.03
C SER A 148 12.33 -3.44 2.17
N MET A 149 12.90 -4.10 1.16
CA MET A 149 13.14 -5.53 1.16
C MET A 149 14.21 -5.93 2.17
N ASP A 150 15.33 -5.20 2.25
CA ASP A 150 16.34 -5.42 3.29
C ASP A 150 15.72 -5.26 4.67
N PHE A 151 14.95 -4.17 4.88
CA PHE A 151 14.28 -3.94 6.15
C PHE A 151 13.38 -5.12 6.56
N ILE A 152 12.52 -5.58 5.65
CA ILE A 152 11.59 -6.69 5.89
C ILE A 152 12.34 -8.02 6.10
N CYS A 153 13.41 -8.29 5.36
CA CYS A 153 14.17 -9.54 5.47
C CYS A 153 14.73 -9.75 6.87
N ARG A 154 15.38 -8.72 7.41
CA ARG A 154 15.95 -8.80 8.75
C ARG A 154 14.88 -8.67 9.83
N ALA A 155 13.85 -7.84 9.63
CA ALA A 155 12.74 -7.67 10.56
C ALA A 155 11.89 -8.94 10.75
N ALA A 156 11.44 -9.55 9.64
CA ALA A 156 10.46 -10.62 9.65
C ALA A 156 11.10 -12.01 9.64
N PHE A 157 12.26 -12.15 8.98
CA PHE A 157 12.92 -13.45 8.78
C PHE A 157 14.27 -13.57 9.50
N GLY A 158 14.79 -12.48 10.08
CA GLY A 158 16.11 -12.47 10.72
C GLY A 158 17.26 -12.70 9.75
N ILE A 159 17.03 -12.47 8.44
CA ILE A 159 18.03 -12.65 7.39
C ILE A 159 18.68 -11.31 7.12
N ASP A 160 20.00 -11.25 7.24
CA ASP A 160 20.77 -10.07 6.87
C ASP A 160 21.07 -10.11 5.36
N THR A 161 20.63 -9.07 4.66
CA THR A 161 20.75 -8.95 3.20
C THR A 161 21.28 -7.57 2.85
N ASP A 162 21.79 -7.47 1.62
CA ASP A 162 22.29 -6.23 1.05
C ASP A 162 21.82 -6.17 -0.42
N PHE A 163 20.51 -5.96 -0.61
CA PHE A 163 19.92 -5.83 -1.95
C PHE A 163 20.33 -4.53 -2.63
N HIS A 164 20.70 -3.55 -1.82
CA HIS A 164 21.38 -2.32 -2.19
C HIS A 164 22.60 -2.55 -3.10
N HIS A 165 23.49 -3.50 -2.78
CA HIS A 165 24.64 -3.83 -3.64
C HIS A 165 24.44 -5.09 -4.48
N ASN A 166 23.58 -6.01 -4.05
CA ASN A 166 23.37 -7.31 -4.70
C ASN A 166 21.91 -7.54 -5.11
N LYS A 167 21.44 -6.80 -6.12
CA LYS A 167 20.12 -6.99 -6.74
C LYS A 167 19.95 -8.38 -7.41
N LYS A 168 21.02 -9.15 -7.60
CA LYS A 168 20.98 -10.52 -8.16
C LYS A 168 20.76 -11.59 -7.08
N ASN A 169 20.52 -11.19 -5.83
CA ASN A 169 20.21 -12.12 -4.77
C ASN A 169 18.96 -12.95 -5.15
N PRO A 170 19.00 -14.30 -5.08
CA PRO A 170 17.87 -15.15 -5.45
C PRO A 170 16.57 -14.80 -4.71
N PHE A 171 16.67 -14.35 -3.46
CA PHE A 171 15.51 -13.92 -2.69
C PHE A 171 14.87 -12.67 -3.28
N TYR A 172 15.68 -11.69 -3.67
CA TYR A 172 15.22 -10.43 -4.27
C TYR A 172 14.56 -10.67 -5.63
N VAL A 173 15.23 -11.44 -6.50
CA VAL A 173 14.73 -11.78 -7.84
C VAL A 173 13.43 -12.57 -7.76
N GLN A 174 13.36 -13.54 -6.84
CA GLN A 174 12.14 -14.32 -6.65
C GLN A 174 11.01 -13.44 -6.14
N ALA A 175 11.27 -12.54 -5.17
CA ALA A 175 10.27 -11.64 -4.61
C ALA A 175 9.70 -10.66 -5.65
N GLU A 176 10.55 -10.13 -6.54
CA GLU A 176 10.14 -9.28 -7.65
C GLU A 176 9.17 -10.00 -8.59
N GLY A 177 9.38 -11.29 -8.84
CA GLY A 177 8.52 -12.11 -9.70
C GLY A 177 7.17 -12.53 -9.09
N VAL A 178 6.90 -12.26 -7.80
CA VAL A 178 5.63 -12.63 -7.14
C VAL A 178 4.54 -11.58 -7.36
N ILE A 179 4.91 -10.32 -7.57
CA ILE A 179 3.93 -9.25 -7.80
C ILE A 179 3.71 -9.14 -9.31
N PRO A 180 2.48 -9.39 -9.81
CA PRO A 180 2.18 -9.32 -11.25
C PRO A 180 2.25 -7.91 -11.83
#